data_AF-K7NLN7-F1
#
_entry.id   AF-K7NLN7-F1
#
_cell.length_a   1.000
_cell.length_b   1.000
_cell.length_c   1.000
_cell.angle_alpha   90.00
_cell.angle_beta   90.00
_cell.angle_gamma   90.00
#
_symmetry.space_group_name_H-M   'P 1'
#
loop_
_entity.id
_entity.type
_entity.pdbx_description
1 polymer ?
#
loop_
_entity_poly.entity_id
_entity_poly.type
_entity_poly.pdbx_seq_one_letter_code
_entity_poly.pdbx_strand_id
1 'polypeptide(L)' 'LGVFGPECISMVDHYAPIIFLEIATISPKEFCQKISICSDSSSLALNRNQNNCDVCESAMLEIEEHLKDPETK' A
#
# COMPACT_ATOMS: atom_id res chain seq x y z
N LEU A 1 -1.78 -21.68 10.51
CA LEU A 1 -0.51 -20.94 10.62
C LEU A 1 0.64 -21.75 11.23
N GLY A 2 0.54 -23.10 11.32
CA GLY A 2 1.62 -23.92 11.89
C GLY A 2 1.97 -23.54 13.33
N VAL A 3 3.17 -23.91 13.76
CA VAL A 3 3.66 -23.65 15.13
C VAL A 3 3.92 -22.16 15.43
N PHE A 4 4.09 -21.32 14.40
CA PHE A 4 4.36 -19.88 14.53
C PHE A 4 3.11 -19.00 14.41
N GLY A 5 1.91 -19.61 14.46
CA GLY A 5 0.66 -18.88 14.32
C GLY A 5 0.47 -17.76 15.34
N PRO A 6 0.65 -18.03 16.63
CA PRO A 6 0.53 -17.01 17.67
C PRO A 6 1.50 -15.84 17.47
N GLU A 7 2.75 -16.12 17.13
CA GLU A 7 3.79 -15.10 16.93
C GLU A 7 3.51 -14.28 15.67
N CYS A 8 3.05 -14.91 14.59
CA CYS A 8 2.65 -14.22 13.37
C CYS A 8 1.50 -13.25 13.63
N ILE A 9 0.44 -13.70 14.31
CA ILE A 9 -0.72 -12.86 14.66
C ILE A 9 -0.27 -11.71 15.56
N SER A 10 0.52 -11.99 16.61
CA SER A 10 1.00 -10.95 17.52
C SER A 10 1.83 -9.87 16.82
N MET A 11 2.63 -10.24 15.82
CA MET A 11 3.38 -9.26 15.02
C MET A 11 2.45 -8.43 14.13
N VAL A 12 1.50 -9.08 13.46
CA VAL A 12 0.53 -8.38 12.59
C VAL A 12 -0.31 -7.41 13.42
N ASP A 13 -0.88 -7.85 14.53
CA ASP A 13 -1.70 -7.02 15.41
C ASP A 13 -0.93 -5.81 15.96
N HIS A 14 0.38 -5.95 16.20
CA HIS A 14 1.20 -4.86 16.72
C HIS A 14 1.65 -3.88 15.63
N TYR A 15 2.07 -4.37 14.47
CA TYR A 15 2.72 -3.55 13.44
C TYR A 15 1.78 -3.09 12.32
N ALA A 16 0.73 -3.83 12.00
CA ALA A 16 -0.16 -3.48 10.89
C ALA A 16 -0.82 -2.10 11.08
N PRO A 17 -1.38 -1.74 12.25
CA PRO A 17 -1.97 -0.41 12.44
C PRO A 17 -0.95 0.72 12.23
N ILE A 18 0.29 0.54 12.72
CA ILE A 18 1.37 1.51 12.58
C ILE A 18 1.75 1.67 11.09
N ILE A 19 1.94 0.55 10.39
CA ILE A 19 2.28 0.53 8.97
C ILE A 19 1.17 1.20 8.15
N PHE A 20 -0.09 0.93 8.46
CA PHE A 20 -1.22 1.55 7.75
C PHE A 20 -1.29 3.06 7.99
N LEU A 21 -1.04 3.53 9.21
CA LEU A 21 -0.94 4.97 9.49
C LEU A 21 0.18 5.63 8.68
N GLU A 22 1.35 5.01 8.59
CA GLU A 22 2.46 5.52 7.77
C GLU A 22 2.11 5.54 6.28
N ILE A 23 1.48 4.47 5.77
CA ILE A 23 1.02 4.38 4.38
C ILE A 23 0.03 5.51 4.05
N ALA A 24 -0.89 5.82 4.97
CA ALA A 24 -1.88 6.89 4.79
C ALA A 24 -1.26 8.30 4.71
N THR A 25 0.03 8.47 5.06
CA THR A 25 0.73 9.76 4.89
C THR A 25 1.36 9.94 3.50
N ILE A 26 1.42 8.88 2.71
CA ILE A 26 2.06 8.86 1.38
C ILE A 26 0.98 8.96 0.31
N SER A 27 1.17 9.82 -0.69
CA SER A 27 0.20 9.90 -1.79
C SER A 27 0.15 8.58 -2.59
N PRO A 28 -1.01 8.16 -3.13
CA PRO A 28 -1.15 6.96 -3.96
C PRO A 28 -0.06 6.81 -5.03
N LYS A 29 0.18 7.90 -5.77
CA LYS A 29 1.21 7.96 -6.81
C LYS A 29 2.61 7.70 -6.26
N GLU A 30 2.98 8.38 -5.17
CA GLU A 30 4.30 8.21 -4.55
C GLU A 30 4.48 6.80 -3.99
N PHE A 31 3.43 6.21 -3.40
CA PHE A 31 3.46 4.83 -2.95
C PHE A 31 3.71 3.87 -4.13
N CYS A 32 2.92 4.01 -5.19
CA CYS A 32 3.04 3.16 -6.38
C CYS A 32 4.37 3.34 -7.12
N GLN A 33 5.01 4.51 -7.02
CA GLN A 33 6.39 4.73 -7.46
C GLN A 33 7.42 4.03 -6.57
N LYS A 34 7.29 4.15 -5.23
CA LYS A 34 8.20 3.50 -4.27
C LYS A 34 8.26 1.98 -4.44
N ILE A 35 7.13 1.34 -4.76
CA ILE A 35 7.07 -0.10 -5.03
C ILE A 35 7.31 -0.46 -6.50
N SER A 36 7.73 0.52 -7.32
CA SER A 36 8.09 0.36 -8.73
C SER A 36 6.97 -0.15 -9.64
N ILE A 37 5.70 0.07 -9.28
CA ILE A 37 4.56 -0.17 -10.17
C ILE A 37 4.43 0.99 -11.17
N CYS A 38 4.44 2.21 -10.65
CA CYS A 38 4.51 3.42 -11.47
C CYS A 38 5.97 3.76 -11.73
N SER A 39 6.29 4.13 -12.97
CA SER A 39 7.63 4.62 -13.31
C SER A 39 7.91 5.96 -12.64
N ASP A 40 9.17 6.16 -12.20
CA ASP A 40 9.64 7.50 -11.88
C ASP A 40 9.66 8.35 -13.15
N SER A 41 9.19 9.59 -13.03
CA SER A 41 9.01 10.55 -14.13
C SER A 41 10.25 10.82 -15.00
N SER A 42 11.42 10.32 -14.60
CA SER A 42 12.69 10.40 -15.31
C SER A 42 12.90 9.30 -16.35
N SER A 43 12.08 8.25 -16.36
CA SER A 43 12.23 7.13 -17.30
C SER A 43 11.23 7.24 -18.45
N LEU A 44 11.77 7.41 -19.66
CA LEU A 44 11.06 7.39 -20.95
C LEU A 44 10.44 6.01 -21.29
N ALA A 45 10.03 5.23 -20.28
CA ALA A 45 9.33 3.97 -20.41
C ALA A 45 7.84 4.25 -20.73
N LEU A 46 7.62 4.80 -21.93
CA LEU A 46 6.31 4.92 -22.53
C LEU A 46 5.60 3.56 -22.52
N ASN A 47 4.47 3.51 -21.83
CA ASN A 47 3.31 2.66 -22.14
C ASN A 47 3.27 1.19 -21.68
N ARG A 48 4.29 0.62 -21.00
CA ARG A 48 4.19 -0.81 -20.65
C ARG A 48 3.40 -1.13 -19.38
N ASN A 49 3.24 -0.17 -18.47
CA ASN A 49 2.59 -0.38 -17.16
C ASN A 49 1.61 0.73 -16.74
N GLN A 50 1.16 1.59 -17.66
CA GLN A 50 0.20 2.67 -17.31
C GLN A 50 -1.05 2.09 -16.63
N ASN A 51 -1.60 1.00 -17.19
CA ASN A 51 -2.74 0.29 -16.59
C ASN A 51 -2.46 -0.21 -15.18
N ASN A 52 -1.24 -0.70 -14.89
CA ASN A 52 -0.89 -1.19 -13.55
C ASN A 52 -0.68 -0.02 -12.57
N CYS A 53 -0.18 1.10 -13.06
CA CYS A 53 -0.06 2.33 -12.29
C CYS A 53 -1.44 2.86 -11.90
N ASP A 54 -2.37 2.96 -12.85
CA ASP A 54 -3.74 3.43 -12.59
C ASP A 54 -4.48 2.49 -11.61
N VAL A 55 -4.30 1.17 -11.74
CA VAL A 55 -4.84 0.17 -10.80
C VAL A 55 -4.25 0.33 -9.41
N CYS A 56 -2.93 0.53 -9.31
CA CYS A 56 -2.27 0.74 -8.02
C CYS A 56 -2.76 2.03 -7.35
N GLU A 57 -2.79 3.14 -8.08
CA GLU A 57 -3.27 4.41 -7.54
C GLU A 57 -4.73 4.32 -7.08
N SER A 58 -5.59 3.63 -7.83
CA SER A 58 -6.99 3.38 -7.45
C SER A 58 -7.11 2.52 -6.19
N ALA A 59 -6.33 1.44 -6.09
CA ALA A 59 -6.30 0.59 -4.91
C ALA A 59 -5.81 1.34 -3.67
N MET A 60 -4.83 2.22 -3.82
CA MET A 60 -4.32 3.04 -2.74
C MET A 60 -5.32 4.10 -2.26
N LEU A 61 -6.10 4.69 -3.17
CA LEU A 61 -7.22 5.56 -2.81
C LEU A 61 -8.27 4.81 -1.99
N GLU A 62 -8.62 3.60 -2.41
CA GLU A 62 -9.55 2.74 -1.67
C GLU A 62 -9.02 2.39 -0.28
N ILE A 63 -7.74 1.99 -0.17
CA ILE A 63 -7.09 1.74 1.12
C ILE A 63 -7.15 2.98 2.01
N GLU A 64 -6.84 4.17 1.49
CA GLU A 64 -6.90 5.41 2.26
C GLU A 64 -8.31 5.70 2.79
N GLU A 65 -9.36 5.36 2.03
CA GLU A 65 -10.74 5.47 2.47
C GLU A 65 -11.05 4.48 3.61
N HIS A 66 -10.68 3.21 3.45
CA HIS A 66 -10.90 2.18 4.47
C HIS A 66 -10.13 2.46 5.77
N LEU A 67 -8.94 3.05 5.69
CA LEU A 67 -8.16 3.41 6.89
C LEU A 67 -8.74 4.58 7.69
N LYS A 68 -9.67 5.35 7.10
CA LYS A 68 -10.44 6.38 7.83
C LYS A 68 -11.58 5.77 8.62
N ASP A 69 -12.02 4.55 8.27
CA ASP A 69 -13.04 3.82 9.00
C ASP A 69 -12.51 3.39 10.39
N PRO A 70 -13.15 3.82 11.48
CA PRO A 70 -12.75 3.43 12.84
C PRO A 70 -12.92 1.93 13.14
N GLU A 71 -13.71 1.17 12.37
CA GLU A 71 -13.80 -0.29 12.49
C GLU A 71 -12.61 -1.02 11.83
N THR A 72 -11.89 -0.34 10.94
CA THR A 72 -10.68 -0.86 10.24
C THR A 72 -9.38 -0.47 10.96
N LYS A 73 -9.47 0.34 12.04
CA LYS A 73 -8.33 0.83 12.84
C LYS A 73 -7.93 -0.08 14.00
#